data_AF-A0A317SJL0-F1
#
_entry.id   AF-A0A317SJL0-F1
#
_cell.length_a   1.000
_cell.length_b   1.000
_cell.length_c   1.000
_cell.angle_alpha   90.00
_cell.angle_beta   90.00
_cell.angle_gamma   90.00
#
_symmetry.space_group_name_H-M   'P 1'
#
loop_
_entity.id
_entity.type
_entity.pdbx_description
1 polymer ?
#
loop_
_entity_poly.entity_id
_entity_poly.type
_entity_poly.pdbx_seq_one_letter_code
_entity_poly.pdbx_strand_id
1 'polypeptide(L)'
;MVNMSIHTVIDPASATTMAEVRANIDDLDRQIVVLLGERMRFIEAAARIKPNREAVRDQWRVDDVLTKVGETADKVNFSKKLVQKIYAELIEASISHELVNYDHLAGNNLNGREDDLPEENKPTKVKVVEKDSADGHTAEVESTWVY
;
A
#
# COMPACT_ATOMS: atom_id res chain seq x y z
N MET A 1 -3.45 27.72 9.75
CA MET A 1 -3.02 27.91 8.35
C MET A 1 -3.82 26.94 7.51
N VAL A 2 -4.51 27.42 6.49
CA VAL A 2 -5.23 26.56 5.54
C VAL A 2 -4.16 25.85 4.71
N ASN A 3 -4.15 24.52 4.74
CA ASN A 3 -3.19 23.71 4.01
C ASN A 3 -3.58 23.78 2.52
N MET A 4 -2.96 24.68 1.74
CA MET A 4 -3.16 24.70 0.29
C MET A 4 -2.66 23.37 -0.30
N SER A 5 -3.55 22.62 -0.91
CA SER A 5 -3.18 21.40 -1.62
C SER A 5 -2.34 21.77 -2.84
N ILE A 6 -1.07 21.36 -2.87
CA ILE A 6 -0.15 21.58 -4.00
C ILE A 6 -0.35 20.56 -5.13
N HIS A 7 -1.22 19.56 -4.93
CA HIS A 7 -1.39 18.40 -5.80
C HIS A 7 -2.74 18.37 -6.54
N THR A 8 -3.65 19.29 -6.23
CA THR A 8 -5.00 19.34 -6.80
C THR A 8 -5.24 20.63 -7.57
N VAL A 9 -6.16 20.58 -8.54
CA VAL A 9 -6.50 21.72 -9.41
C VAL A 9 -7.26 22.81 -8.65
N ILE A 10 -8.04 22.41 -7.64
CA ILE A 10 -8.72 23.33 -6.73
C ILE A 10 -8.42 22.99 -5.26
N ASP A 11 -8.56 23.98 -4.37
CA ASP A 11 -8.58 23.75 -2.93
C ASP A 11 -9.81 22.90 -2.56
N PRO A 12 -9.67 21.80 -1.79
CA PRO A 12 -10.81 21.05 -1.27
C PRO A 12 -11.91 21.91 -0.63
N ALA A 13 -11.54 23.00 0.06
CA ALA A 13 -12.52 23.91 0.68
C ALA A 13 -13.31 24.76 -0.33
N SER A 14 -12.85 24.82 -1.59
CA SER A 14 -13.49 25.59 -2.67
C SER A 14 -14.33 24.72 -3.61
N ALA A 15 -14.35 23.40 -3.43
CA ALA A 15 -15.19 22.52 -4.22
C ALA A 15 -16.68 22.77 -3.91
N THR A 16 -17.48 22.96 -4.96
CA THR A 16 -18.93 23.25 -4.84
C THR A 16 -19.79 22.13 -5.41
N THR A 17 -19.20 21.21 -6.18
CA THR A 17 -19.90 20.08 -6.77
C THR A 17 -19.18 18.76 -6.51
N MET A 18 -19.93 17.65 -6.50
CA MET A 18 -19.35 16.31 -6.41
C MET A 18 -18.51 15.94 -7.64
N ALA A 19 -18.76 16.57 -8.79
CA ALA A 19 -17.95 16.36 -9.99
C ALA A 19 -16.53 16.90 -9.81
N GLU A 20 -16.40 18.09 -9.23
CA GLU A 20 -15.11 18.69 -8.89
C GLU A 20 -14.36 17.85 -7.86
N VAL A 21 -15.04 17.40 -6.80
CA VAL A 21 -14.44 16.53 -5.77
C VAL A 21 -13.87 15.26 -6.40
N ARG A 22 -14.67 14.56 -7.21
CA ARG A 22 -14.25 13.30 -7.86
C ARG A 22 -13.07 13.52 -8.80
N ALA A 23 -13.11 14.54 -9.65
CA ALA A 23 -12.03 14.83 -10.58
C ALA A 23 -10.68 15.03 -9.85
N ASN A 24 -10.69 15.75 -8.72
CA ASN A 24 -9.47 15.98 -7.93
C ASN A 24 -9.01 14.73 -7.16
N ILE A 25 -9.94 13.89 -6.69
CA ILE A 25 -9.60 12.58 -6.10
C ILE A 25 -8.96 11.69 -7.17
N ASP A 26 -9.57 11.58 -8.36
CA ASP A 26 -9.03 10.78 -9.46
C ASP A 26 -7.62 11.23 -9.87
N ASP A 27 -7.35 12.54 -9.85
CA ASP A 27 -6.02 13.11 -10.07
C ASP A 27 -5.01 12.75 -8.97
N LEU A 28 -5.44 12.77 -7.70
CA LEU A 28 -4.62 12.34 -6.57
C LEU A 28 -4.30 10.85 -6.65
N ASP A 29 -5.28 10.02 -6.97
CA ASP A 29 -5.11 8.57 -7.08
C ASP A 29 -4.12 8.21 -8.19
N ARG A 30 -4.18 8.90 -9.34
CA ARG A 30 -3.17 8.76 -10.40
C ARG A 30 -1.75 9.08 -9.88
N GLN A 31 -1.59 10.17 -9.13
CA GLN A 31 -0.30 10.56 -8.55
C GLN A 31 0.19 9.54 -7.52
N ILE A 32 -0.70 9.05 -6.65
CA ILE A 32 -0.39 8.03 -5.65
C ILE A 32 0.13 6.76 -6.34
N VAL A 33 -0.57 6.27 -7.37
CA VAL A 33 -0.16 5.07 -8.11
C VAL A 33 1.22 5.24 -8.76
N VAL A 34 1.50 6.42 -9.35
CA VAL A 34 2.83 6.72 -9.91
C VAL A 34 3.90 6.65 -8.82
N LEU A 35 3.70 7.32 -7.68
CA LEU A 35 4.65 7.33 -6.56
C LEU A 35 4.88 5.92 -5.97
N LEU A 36 3.82 5.11 -5.87
CA LEU A 36 3.94 3.71 -5.44
C LEU A 36 4.76 2.89 -6.43
N GLY A 37 4.58 3.09 -7.73
CA GLY A 37 5.42 2.49 -8.75
C GLY A 37 6.89 2.87 -8.60
N GLU A 38 7.19 4.14 -8.31
CA GLU A 38 8.57 4.58 -8.06
C GLU A 38 9.17 3.93 -6.82
N ARG A 39 8.38 3.85 -5.74
CA ARG A 39 8.78 3.15 -4.52
C ARG A 39 9.11 1.69 -4.82
N MET A 40 8.33 1.02 -5.67
CA MET A 40 8.56 -0.39 -6.00
C MET A 40 9.87 -0.62 -6.77
N ARG A 41 10.27 0.30 -7.67
CA ARG A 41 11.58 0.24 -8.33
C ARG A 41 12.75 0.28 -7.34
N PHE A 42 12.60 0.99 -6.22
CA PHE A 42 13.60 0.98 -5.15
C PHE A 42 13.62 -0.33 -4.36
N ILE A 43 12.47 -0.99 -4.20
CA ILE A 43 12.40 -2.34 -3.61
C ILE A 43 13.12 -3.35 -4.52
N GLU A 44 12.90 -3.30 -5.82
CA GLU A 44 13.62 -4.13 -6.81
C GLU A 44 15.14 -3.88 -6.78
N ALA A 45 15.55 -2.61 -6.58
CA ALA A 45 16.95 -2.28 -6.40
C ALA A 45 17.53 -2.86 -5.10
N ALA A 46 16.77 -2.84 -4.00
CA ALA A 46 17.17 -3.46 -2.74
C ALA A 46 17.34 -4.99 -2.89
N ALA A 47 16.44 -5.64 -3.63
CA ALA A 47 16.49 -7.08 -3.91
C ALA A 47 17.83 -7.52 -4.51
N ARG A 48 18.37 -6.73 -5.46
CA ARG A 48 19.66 -7.00 -6.10
C ARG A 48 20.87 -6.87 -5.16
N ILE A 49 20.72 -6.12 -4.07
CA ILE A 49 21.81 -5.80 -3.13
C ILE A 49 21.81 -6.78 -1.95
N LYS A 50 20.64 -7.31 -1.57
CA LYS A 50 20.52 -8.19 -0.41
C LYS A 50 21.29 -9.51 -0.61
N PRO A 51 22.03 -9.98 0.41
CA PRO A 51 22.93 -11.12 0.27
C PRO A 51 22.22 -12.47 0.18
N ASN A 52 21.03 -12.59 0.76
CA ASN A 52 20.25 -13.82 0.82
C ASN A 52 18.76 -13.53 0.98
N ARG A 53 17.94 -14.58 0.84
CA ARG A 53 16.48 -14.52 0.91
C ARG A 53 15.98 -14.12 2.31
N GLU A 54 16.69 -14.50 3.37
CA GLU A 54 16.33 -14.15 4.75
C GLU A 54 16.47 -12.64 5.01
N ALA A 55 17.38 -11.96 4.32
CA ALA A 55 17.55 -10.52 4.41
C ALA A 55 16.41 -9.73 3.73
N VAL A 56 15.51 -10.39 3.00
CA VAL A 56 14.36 -9.72 2.35
C VAL A 56 13.45 -9.09 3.39
N ARG A 57 13.16 -9.80 4.47
CA ARG A 57 12.38 -9.26 5.60
C ARG A 57 13.29 -8.77 6.71
N ASP A 58 13.50 -7.46 6.76
CA ASP A 58 14.18 -6.77 7.86
C ASP A 58 13.14 -6.13 8.80
N GLN A 59 12.90 -6.74 9.95
CA GLN A 59 11.88 -6.26 10.90
C GLN A 59 12.20 -4.88 11.47
N TRP A 60 13.48 -4.57 11.70
CA TRP A 60 13.89 -3.24 12.15
C TRP A 60 13.49 -2.19 11.10
N ARG A 61 13.69 -2.50 9.82
CA ARG A 61 13.32 -1.58 8.74
C ARG A 61 11.81 -1.41 8.62
N VAL A 62 11.02 -2.47 8.82
CA VAL A 62 9.54 -2.40 8.84
C VAL A 62 9.08 -1.43 9.93
N ASP A 63 9.57 -1.60 11.16
CA ASP A 63 9.20 -0.76 12.31
C ASP A 63 9.60 0.71 12.09
N ASP A 64 10.76 0.94 11.49
CA ASP A 64 11.26 2.27 11.11
C ASP A 64 10.38 2.94 10.05
N VAL A 65 9.93 2.23 9.00
CA VAL A 65 8.95 2.77 8.04
C VAL A 65 7.67 3.17 8.75
N LEU A 66 7.07 2.26 9.53
CA LEU A 66 5.78 2.49 10.20
C LEU A 66 5.82 3.65 11.20
N THR A 67 6.97 3.84 11.85
CA THR A 67 7.20 5.00 12.72
C THR A 67 7.22 6.29 11.92
N LYS A 68 8.05 6.37 10.87
CA LYS A 68 8.23 7.57 10.04
C LYS A 68 6.96 8.00 9.31
N VAL A 69 6.19 7.05 8.76
CA VAL A 69 4.92 7.38 8.10
C VAL A 69 3.87 7.83 9.11
N GLY A 70 3.89 7.27 10.33
CA GLY A 70 3.05 7.74 11.43
C GLY A 70 3.35 9.18 11.82
N GLU A 71 4.63 9.52 12.02
CA GLU A 71 5.06 10.90 12.29
C GLU A 71 4.73 11.87 11.14
N THR A 72 4.77 11.38 9.90
CA THR A 72 4.39 12.17 8.72
C THR A 72 2.88 12.44 8.70
N ALA A 73 2.06 11.43 9.04
CA ALA A 73 0.61 11.60 9.14
C ALA A 73 0.23 12.65 10.19
N ASP A 74 0.89 12.64 11.35
CA ASP A 74 0.67 13.65 12.40
C ASP A 74 0.91 15.08 11.86
N LYS A 75 1.95 15.30 11.06
CA LYS A 75 2.29 16.61 10.47
C LYS A 75 1.26 17.11 9.46
N VAL A 76 0.51 16.21 8.82
CA VAL A 76 -0.48 16.56 7.79
C VAL A 76 -1.92 16.40 8.28
N ASN A 77 -2.12 16.26 9.60
CA ASN A 77 -3.42 16.04 10.23
C ASN A 77 -4.18 14.82 9.66
N PHE A 78 -3.44 13.73 9.43
CA PHE A 78 -3.98 12.45 8.99
C PHE A 78 -3.87 11.40 10.11
N SER A 79 -4.76 10.41 10.09
CA SER A 79 -4.80 9.39 11.14
C SER A 79 -3.55 8.49 11.09
N LYS A 80 -2.72 8.58 12.14
CA LYS A 80 -1.55 7.71 12.34
C LYS A 80 -1.91 6.22 12.28
N LYS A 81 -3.03 5.83 12.91
CA LYS A 81 -3.51 4.44 12.87
C LYS A 81 -3.87 3.99 11.46
N LEU A 82 -4.49 4.86 10.67
CA LEU A 82 -4.90 4.54 9.31
C LEU A 82 -3.69 4.44 8.38
N VAL A 83 -2.76 5.41 8.42
CA VAL A 83 -1.56 5.36 7.57
C VAL A 83 -0.72 4.12 7.85
N GLN A 84 -0.58 3.74 9.13
CA GLN A 84 0.19 2.57 9.51
C GLN A 84 -0.44 1.27 8.98
N LYS A 85 -1.78 1.16 8.98
CA LYS A 85 -2.47 0.02 8.35
C LYS A 85 -2.21 -0.04 6.85
N ILE A 86 -2.37 1.07 6.14
CA ILE A 86 -2.14 1.14 4.70
C ILE A 86 -0.68 0.78 4.37
N TYR A 87 0.27 1.32 5.13
CA TYR A 87 1.69 1.03 4.91
C TYR A 87 2.10 -0.37 5.32
N ALA A 88 1.44 -0.99 6.30
CA ALA A 88 1.68 -2.40 6.63
C ALA A 88 1.36 -3.29 5.42
N GLU A 89 0.19 -3.13 4.82
CA GLU A 89 -0.19 -3.87 3.60
C GLU A 89 0.76 -3.58 2.43
N LEU A 90 1.13 -2.31 2.22
CA LEU A 90 2.08 -1.94 1.18
C LEU A 90 3.47 -2.57 1.41
N ILE A 91 3.94 -2.66 2.65
CA ILE A 91 5.20 -3.29 3.01
C ILE A 91 5.13 -4.80 2.73
N GLU A 92 4.05 -5.47 3.14
CA GLU A 92 3.88 -6.90 2.88
C GLU A 92 3.83 -7.20 1.37
N ALA A 93 3.08 -6.41 0.58
CA ALA A 93 3.06 -6.52 -0.88
C ALA A 93 4.46 -6.28 -1.49
N SER A 94 5.24 -5.36 -0.92
CA SER A 94 6.62 -5.11 -1.37
C SER A 94 7.53 -6.29 -1.11
N ILE A 95 7.40 -6.92 0.06
CA ILE A 95 8.18 -8.11 0.44
C ILE A 95 7.80 -9.27 -0.48
N SER A 96 6.51 -9.49 -0.74
CA SER A 96 6.02 -10.50 -1.70
C SER A 96 6.61 -10.28 -3.09
N HIS A 97 6.47 -9.08 -3.65
CA HIS A 97 7.07 -8.70 -4.95
C HIS A 97 8.59 -8.91 -4.97
N GLU A 98 9.28 -8.57 -3.88
CA GLU A 98 10.71 -8.77 -3.76
C GLU A 98 11.11 -10.25 -3.77
N LEU A 99 10.36 -11.11 -3.07
CA LEU A 99 10.57 -12.55 -3.06
C LEU A 99 10.35 -13.16 -4.45
N VAL A 100 9.29 -12.75 -5.17
CA VAL A 100 9.05 -13.19 -6.57
C VAL A 100 10.25 -12.85 -7.44
N ASN A 101 10.72 -11.61 -7.35
CA ASN A 101 11.86 -11.16 -8.16
C ASN A 101 13.15 -11.86 -7.79
N TYR A 102 13.38 -12.17 -6.50
CA TYR A 102 14.55 -12.94 -6.08
C TYR A 102 14.53 -14.36 -6.68
N ASP A 103 13.38 -15.04 -6.61
CA ASP A 103 13.21 -16.38 -7.17
C ASP A 103 13.30 -16.37 -8.71
N HIS A 104 12.79 -15.33 -9.37
CA HIS A 104 12.90 -15.14 -10.81
C HIS A 104 14.30 -14.73 -11.28
N LEU A 105 15.07 -13.97 -10.48
CA LEU A 105 16.47 -13.66 -10.75
C LEU A 105 17.35 -14.92 -10.68
N ALA A 106 17.07 -15.84 -9.75
CA ALA A 106 17.69 -17.16 -9.73
C ALA A 106 17.33 -18.02 -10.96
N GLY A 107 16.21 -17.71 -11.64
CA GLY A 107 15.71 -18.38 -12.84
C GLY A 107 15.86 -17.60 -14.17
N ASN A 108 16.52 -16.44 -14.18
CA ASN A 108 16.80 -15.61 -15.36
C ASN A 108 15.58 -14.94 -16.06
N ASN A 109 14.47 -14.66 -15.36
CA ASN A 109 13.28 -14.00 -15.95
C ASN A 109 12.99 -12.62 -15.33
N LEU A 110 13.46 -11.55 -15.97
CA LEU A 110 13.34 -10.18 -15.48
C LEU A 110 11.99 -9.58 -15.91
N ASN A 111 10.86 -9.90 -15.25
CA ASN A 111 9.56 -9.18 -15.29
C ASN A 111 8.43 -9.93 -14.52
N GLY A 112 8.72 -10.57 -13.38
CA GLY A 112 7.69 -11.31 -12.63
C GLY A 112 6.62 -10.40 -12.04
N ARG A 113 5.35 -10.67 -12.30
CA ARG A 113 4.23 -10.13 -11.54
C ARG A 113 3.84 -11.11 -10.43
N GLU A 114 3.20 -10.63 -9.35
CA GLU A 114 2.66 -11.52 -8.31
C GLU A 114 1.66 -12.55 -8.90
N ASP A 115 0.98 -12.20 -9.99
CA ASP A 115 0.10 -13.10 -10.75
C ASP A 115 0.84 -14.33 -11.31
N ASP A 116 2.15 -14.22 -11.53
CA ASP A 116 3.00 -15.26 -12.09
C ASP A 116 3.49 -16.27 -11.04
N LEU A 117 3.23 -16.03 -9.74
CA LEU A 117 3.60 -16.95 -8.67
C LEU A 117 2.78 -18.25 -8.74
N PRO A 118 3.39 -19.42 -8.47
CA PRO A 118 2.63 -20.63 -8.23
C PRO A 118 1.70 -20.43 -7.02
N GLU A 119 0.46 -20.94 -7.12
CA GLU A 119 -0.63 -20.68 -6.16
C GLU A 119 -0.26 -20.87 -4.68
N GLU A 120 0.67 -21.79 -4.39
CA GLU A 120 1.18 -22.07 -3.04
C GLU A 120 2.00 -20.93 -2.41
N ASN A 121 2.53 -20.02 -3.23
CA ASN A 121 3.38 -18.89 -2.81
C ASN A 121 2.67 -17.54 -2.91
N LYS A 122 1.41 -17.49 -3.35
CA LYS A 122 0.63 -16.25 -3.39
C LYS A 122 0.30 -15.79 -1.96
N PRO A 123 0.38 -14.48 -1.65
CA PRO A 123 0.01 -13.97 -0.34
C PRO A 123 -1.43 -14.38 -0.03
N THR A 124 -1.61 -15.15 1.04
CA THR A 124 -2.93 -15.57 1.48
C THR A 124 -3.69 -14.32 1.91
N LYS A 125 -4.90 -14.10 1.37
CA LYS A 125 -5.76 -12.96 1.74
C LYS A 125 -5.74 -12.78 3.26
N VAL A 126 -5.22 -11.64 3.73
CA VAL A 126 -5.29 -11.29 5.13
C VAL A 126 -6.77 -11.11 5.45
N LYS A 127 -7.35 -12.05 6.20
CA LYS A 127 -8.65 -11.83 6.82
C LYS A 127 -8.46 -10.71 7.83
N VAL A 128 -8.98 -9.52 7.52
CA VAL A 128 -9.18 -8.49 8.53
C VAL A 128 -10.19 -9.07 9.50
N VAL A 129 -9.70 -9.63 10.61
CA VAL A 129 -10.55 -9.99 11.73
C VAL A 129 -10.92 -8.67 12.39
N GLU A 130 -12.04 -8.10 11.95
CA GLU A 130 -12.74 -7.11 12.73
C GLU A 130 -13.21 -7.82 14.00
N LYS A 131 -12.51 -7.55 15.10
CA LYS A 131 -13.00 -7.92 16.42
C LYS A 131 -14.06 -6.89 16.77
N ASP A 132 -15.27 -7.08 16.26
CA ASP A 132 -16.43 -6.31 16.64
C ASP A 132 -16.61 -6.44 18.15
N SER A 133 -16.61 -5.28 18.82
CA SER A 133 -17.15 -5.18 20.17
C SER A 133 -18.62 -5.53 20.10
N ALA A 134 -19.04 -6.35 21.07
CA ALA A 134 -20.40 -6.80 21.23
C ALA A 134 -21.37 -5.61 21.23
N ASP A 135 -22.19 -5.51 20.19
CA ASP A 135 -23.63 -5.36 20.35
C ASP A 135 -24.31 -5.79 19.04
N GLY A 136 -25.23 -6.74 19.17
CA GLY A 136 -25.77 -7.50 18.06
C GLY A 136 -26.66 -6.64 17.15
N HIS A 137 -26.36 -6.69 15.86
CA HIS A 137 -27.36 -6.90 14.81
C HIS A 137 -26.66 -7.60 13.65
N THR A 138 -27.15 -8.79 13.30
CA THR A 138 -26.66 -9.59 12.17
C THR A 138 -27.00 -8.89 10.86
N ALA A 139 -25.99 -8.40 10.15
CA ALA A 139 -26.10 -8.09 8.72
C ALA A 139 -25.27 -9.11 7.95
N GLU A 140 -25.97 -9.92 7.15
CA GLU A 140 -25.40 -10.86 6.21
C GLU A 140 -24.63 -10.07 5.13
N VAL A 141 -23.32 -10.25 5.03
CA VAL A 141 -22.49 -9.54 4.05
C VAL A 141 -22.32 -10.44 2.81
N GLU A 142 -23.23 -10.30 1.86
CA GLU A 142 -23.08 -10.88 0.53
C GLU A 142 -22.15 -9.98 -0.30
N SER A 143 -20.84 -10.23 -0.25
CA SER A 143 -19.87 -9.50 -1.07
C SER A 143 -19.61 -10.25 -2.38
N THR A 144 -20.41 -9.94 -3.40
CA THR A 144 -20.14 -10.35 -4.78
C THR A 144 -19.29 -9.28 -5.45
N TRP A 145 -18.07 -9.64 -5.87
CA TRP A 145 -17.35 -8.89 -6.90
C TRP A 145 -17.07 -9.84 -8.06
N VAL A 146 -17.71 -9.57 -9.19
CA VAL A 146 -17.47 -10.20 -10.50
C VAL A 146 -16.64 -9.20 -11.32
N TYR A 147 -15.62 -9.69 -12.03
CA TYR A 147 -14.75 -8.91 -12.93
C TYR A 147 -15.53 -8.19 -14.02
#